data_AF-A0A142FME7-F1
#
_entry.id   AF-A0A142FME7-F1
#
_cell.length_a   1.000
_cell.length_b   1.000
_cell.length_c   1.000
_cell.angle_alpha   90.00
_cell.angle_beta   90.00
_cell.angle_gamma   90.00
#
_symmetry.space_group_name_H-M   'P 1'
#
loop_
_entity.id
_entity.type
_entity.pdbx_description
1 polymer ?
#
loop_
_entity_poly.entity_id
_entity_poly.type
_entity_poly.pdbx_seq_one_letter_code
_entity_poly.pdbx_strand_id
1 'polypeptide(L)'
;MSVNDDKIIYLDLEFVSRKYEQKIGGDPAATITKQQGGNAGINALFAHAGVTTQESRTFSVTSRQMFQSIWNQLIDEYDNFSEFENYSGTKVLWLEGELTLGEWKSSGSKEAGYQFYQLNHNGERTAFVANQSYLAPGFSEIFGASSALKGNIGIPVKCLARVMWHVDDAKNYVACPYVIVEQS
;
A
#
# COMPACT_ATOMS: atom_id res chain seq x y z
N MET A 1 -7.60 12.19 17.20
CA MET A 1 -8.82 11.51 16.70
C MET A 1 -8.48 10.04 16.45
N SER A 2 -9.45 9.12 16.51
CA SER A 2 -9.27 7.70 16.13
C SER A 2 -9.90 7.46 14.77
N VAL A 3 -9.30 6.59 13.96
CA VAL A 3 -9.88 6.15 12.68
C VAL A 3 -10.95 5.10 12.98
N ASN A 4 -12.03 5.01 12.20
CA ASN A 4 -12.92 3.86 12.29
C ASN A 4 -12.24 2.66 11.58
N ASP A 5 -12.08 1.52 12.27
CA ASP A 5 -11.46 0.32 11.71
C ASP A 5 -12.14 -0.21 10.44
N ASP A 6 -13.44 0.04 10.29
CA ASP A 6 -14.22 -0.33 9.11
C ASP A 6 -13.88 0.52 7.87
N LYS A 7 -13.25 1.68 8.07
CA LYS A 7 -12.80 2.59 7.01
C LYS A 7 -11.38 2.28 6.52
N ILE A 8 -10.69 1.31 7.12
CA ILE A 8 -9.34 0.93 6.71
C ILE A 8 -9.45 0.03 5.49
N ILE A 9 -8.93 0.50 4.36
CA ILE A 9 -8.94 -0.20 3.07
C ILE A 9 -7.64 -0.97 2.87
N TYR A 10 -6.51 -0.37 3.25
CA TYR A 10 -5.17 -0.91 3.07
C TYR A 10 -4.31 -0.60 4.28
N LEU A 11 -3.58 -1.59 4.78
CA LEU A 11 -2.68 -1.43 5.92
C LEU A 11 -1.41 -2.26 5.75
N ASP A 12 -0.31 -1.61 5.38
CA ASP A 12 1.02 -2.23 5.36
C ASP A 12 1.47 -2.54 6.79
N LEU A 13 1.47 -3.85 7.10
CA LEU A 13 1.74 -4.34 8.46
C LEU A 13 3.19 -4.08 8.89
N GLU A 14 4.14 -4.10 7.96
CA GLU A 14 5.55 -3.82 8.25
C GLU A 14 5.77 -2.33 8.52
N PHE A 15 5.15 -1.48 7.70
CA PHE A 15 5.20 -0.03 7.91
C PHE A 15 4.61 0.35 9.28
N VAL A 16 3.42 -0.16 9.59
CA VAL A 16 2.70 0.16 10.84
C VAL A 16 3.45 -0.34 12.07
N SER A 17 3.91 -1.59 12.06
CA SER A 17 4.64 -2.15 13.19
C SER A 17 5.93 -1.38 13.48
N ARG A 18 6.73 -1.07 12.45
CA ARG A 18 7.94 -0.27 12.60
C ARG A 18 7.65 1.14 13.12
N LYS A 19 6.58 1.79 12.63
CA LYS A 19 6.21 3.14 13.10
C LYS A 19 5.69 3.13 14.54
N TYR A 20 4.96 2.09 14.92
CA TYR A 20 4.53 1.88 16.30
C TYR A 20 5.72 1.75 17.25
N GLU A 21 6.70 0.91 16.92
CA GLU A 21 7.94 0.79 17.70
C GLU A 21 8.66 2.14 17.84
N GLN A 22 8.84 2.86 16.74
CA GLN A 22 9.53 4.15 16.73
C GLN A 22 8.86 5.23 17.60
N LYS A 23 7.52 5.24 17.64
CA LYS A 23 6.76 6.33 18.28
C LYS A 23 6.38 6.03 19.73
N ILE A 24 6.10 4.77 20.03
CA ILE A 24 5.54 4.36 21.32
C ILE A 24 6.58 3.57 22.14
N GLY A 25 7.64 3.06 21.51
CA GLY A 25 8.72 2.36 22.21
C GLY A 25 8.30 1.01 22.78
N GLY A 26 7.25 0.38 22.21
CA GLY A 26 6.78 -0.93 22.68
C GLY A 26 7.87 -1.98 22.51
N ASP A 27 8.27 -2.60 23.62
CA ASP A 27 9.27 -3.67 23.73
C ASP A 27 8.85 -4.87 22.87
N PRO A 28 9.42 -5.06 21.67
CA PRO A 28 9.22 -6.31 20.97
C PRO A 28 10.00 -7.36 21.78
N ALA A 29 9.34 -8.45 22.16
CA ALA A 29 10.06 -9.70 22.39
C ALA A 29 10.60 -10.12 21.02
N ALA A 30 11.64 -9.44 20.55
CA ALA A 30 12.30 -9.65 19.29
C ALA A 30 13.08 -10.96 19.40
N THR A 31 12.35 -12.06 19.37
CA THR A 31 12.95 -13.36 19.07
C THR A 31 13.26 -13.30 17.58
N ILE A 32 14.46 -12.81 17.24
CA ILE A 32 15.02 -12.90 15.89
C ILE A 32 15.12 -14.39 15.55
N THR A 33 14.03 -14.92 15.02
CA THR A 33 13.97 -16.29 14.58
C THR A 33 14.52 -16.28 13.17
N LYS A 34 15.81 -16.57 13.03
CA LYS A 34 16.39 -16.84 11.71
C LYS A 34 15.77 -18.15 11.21
N GLN A 35 14.67 -18.06 10.49
CA GLN A 35 14.10 -19.21 9.82
C GLN A 35 14.99 -19.53 8.61
N GLN A 36 16.03 -20.33 8.82
CA GLN A 36 16.65 -21.08 7.73
C GLN A 36 15.63 -22.15 7.33
N GLY A 37 14.84 -21.86 6.30
CA GLY A 37 13.85 -22.77 5.76
C GLY A 37 14.51 -24.04 5.22
N GLY A 38 14.66 -25.05 6.08
CA GLY A 38 14.73 -26.44 5.67
C GLY A 38 13.31 -26.90 5.35
N ASN A 39 12.92 -26.85 4.08
CA ASN A 39 11.89 -27.74 3.57
C ASN A 39 12.22 -28.10 2.12
N ALA A 40 12.39 -29.40 1.93
CA ALA A 40 12.64 -30.04 0.66
C ALA A 40 11.42 -29.90 -0.27
N GLY A 41 11.72 -29.72 -1.56
CA GLY A 41 10.81 -30.00 -2.66
C GLY A 41 10.01 -28.80 -3.16
N ILE A 42 10.31 -28.40 -4.41
CA ILE A 42 9.45 -27.59 -5.29
C ILE A 42 9.39 -26.10 -4.88
N ASN A 43 10.47 -25.32 -4.98
CA ASN A 43 10.79 -24.56 -6.21
C ASN A 43 12.23 -24.01 -6.13
N ALA A 44 13.20 -24.91 -6.13
CA ALA A 44 14.63 -24.60 -6.18
C ALA A 44 15.09 -24.13 -7.58
N LEU A 45 14.44 -23.12 -8.16
CA LEU A 45 14.81 -22.56 -9.48
C LEU A 45 14.89 -21.03 -9.55
N PHE A 46 14.69 -20.30 -8.44
CA PHE A 46 14.96 -18.86 -8.37
C PHE A 46 16.09 -18.56 -7.39
N ALA A 47 17.22 -19.24 -7.55
CA ALA A 47 18.46 -18.93 -6.87
C ALA A 47 19.33 -18.02 -7.74
N HIS A 48 19.03 -16.72 -7.78
CA HIS A 48 20.03 -15.66 -8.01
C HIS A 48 19.57 -14.36 -7.35
N ALA A 49 20.36 -13.90 -6.38
CA ALA A 49 20.29 -12.61 -5.66
C ALA A 49 19.13 -12.41 -4.67
N GLY A 50 19.49 -12.45 -3.37
CA GLY A 50 18.67 -11.89 -2.30
C GLY A 50 18.25 -12.93 -1.28
N VAL A 51 19.13 -13.23 -0.33
CA VAL A 51 18.72 -13.86 0.94
C VAL A 51 17.78 -12.87 1.62
N THR A 52 16.47 -13.00 1.43
CA THR A 52 15.48 -12.23 2.19
C THR A 52 15.45 -12.82 3.59
N THR A 53 16.30 -12.28 4.47
CA THR A 53 16.21 -12.57 5.91
C THR A 53 14.92 -11.94 6.40
N GLN A 54 13.87 -12.75 6.57
CA GLN A 54 12.61 -12.27 7.12
C GLN A 54 12.71 -12.30 8.64
N GLU A 55 12.95 -11.14 9.26
CA GLU A 55 12.84 -10.98 10.71
C GLU A 55 11.37 -11.11 11.12
N SER A 56 11.04 -12.09 11.95
CA SER A 56 9.70 -12.20 12.54
C SER A 56 9.62 -11.38 13.83
N ARG A 57 8.63 -10.48 13.92
CA ARG A 57 8.35 -9.66 15.12
C ARG A 57 7.00 -10.08 15.70
N THR A 58 6.96 -10.32 17.01
CA THR A 58 5.72 -10.68 17.72
C THR A 58 5.34 -9.54 18.66
N PHE A 59 4.08 -9.11 18.56
CA PHE A 59 3.53 -8.04 19.39
C PHE A 59 2.31 -8.55 20.17
N SER A 60 2.07 -7.95 21.34
CA SER A 60 0.90 -8.25 22.18
C SER A 60 -0.39 -7.57 21.70
N VAL A 61 -0.30 -6.67 20.73
CA VAL A 61 -1.41 -5.92 20.13
C VAL A 61 -1.53 -6.23 18.64
N THR A 62 -2.73 -6.04 18.09
CA THR A 62 -2.97 -6.24 16.65
C THR A 62 -2.44 -5.06 15.82
N SER A 63 -2.18 -5.27 14.53
CA SER A 63 -1.74 -4.19 13.63
C SER A 63 -2.75 -3.04 13.52
N ARG A 64 -4.05 -3.31 13.72
CA ARG A 64 -5.09 -2.28 13.82
C ARG A 64 -4.91 -1.43 15.07
N GLN A 65 -4.71 -2.05 16.23
CA GLN A 65 -4.44 -1.34 17.48
C GLN A 65 -3.14 -0.51 17.39
N MET A 66 -2.10 -1.05 16.74
CA MET A 66 -0.88 -0.30 16.47
C MET A 66 -1.16 0.94 15.64
N PHE A 67 -1.86 0.77 14.52
CA PHE A 67 -2.23 1.87 13.62
C PHE A 67 -3.02 2.96 14.34
N GLN A 68 -4.05 2.58 15.11
CA GLN A 68 -4.84 3.53 15.91
C GLN A 68 -3.97 4.34 16.87
N SER A 69 -2.96 3.70 17.46
CA SER A 69 -2.06 4.34 18.43
C SER A 69 -1.09 5.33 17.79
N ILE A 70 -0.77 5.16 16.49
CA ILE A 70 0.15 6.04 15.74
C ILE A 70 -0.56 7.00 14.78
N TRP A 71 -1.89 6.92 14.62
CA TRP A 71 -2.60 7.66 13.58
C TRP A 71 -2.35 9.16 13.61
N ASN A 72 -2.49 9.80 14.78
CA ASN A 72 -2.32 11.25 14.89
C ASN A 72 -0.87 11.65 14.59
N GLN A 73 0.10 10.84 15.03
CA GLN A 73 1.52 11.06 14.76
C GLN A 73 1.82 10.93 13.27
N LEU A 74 1.17 10.02 12.54
CA LEU A 74 1.31 9.90 11.09
C LEU A 74 0.70 11.11 10.36
N ILE A 75 -0.42 11.64 10.85
CA ILE A 75 -1.03 12.84 10.28
C ILE A 75 -0.13 14.06 10.48
N ASP A 76 0.51 14.19 11.64
CA ASP A 76 1.37 15.34 11.95
C ASP A 76 2.78 15.25 11.33
N GLU A 77 3.29 14.03 11.07
CA GLU A 77 4.65 13.82 10.55
C GLU A 77 4.80 14.02 9.04
N TYR A 78 3.76 13.69 8.27
CA TYR A 78 3.84 13.65 6.81
C TYR A 78 3.05 14.78 6.17
N ASP A 79 3.65 15.41 5.17
CA ASP A 79 3.00 16.46 4.40
C ASP A 79 1.92 15.90 3.48
N ASN A 80 0.93 16.74 3.14
CA ASN A 80 0.04 16.44 2.03
C ASN A 80 0.78 16.58 0.70
N PHE A 81 0.36 15.78 -0.26
CA PHE A 81 0.91 15.79 -1.59
C PHE A 81 0.75 17.18 -2.22
N SER A 82 1.86 17.63 -2.79
CA SER A 82 1.95 18.79 -3.66
C SER A 82 2.84 18.39 -4.83
N GLU A 83 2.77 19.16 -5.91
CA GLU A 83 3.70 18.99 -7.04
C GLU A 83 5.14 18.95 -6.53
N PHE A 84 5.91 17.97 -7.00
CA PHE A 84 7.34 17.85 -6.68
C PHE A 84 8.12 17.56 -7.95
N GLU A 85 9.38 18.00 -7.97
CA GLU A 85 10.25 17.89 -9.13
C GLU A 85 10.35 16.45 -9.64
N ASN A 86 9.87 16.24 -10.87
CA ASN A 86 9.89 14.93 -11.51
C ASN A 86 11.34 14.43 -11.62
N TYR A 87 11.57 13.14 -11.44
CA TYR A 87 12.90 12.51 -11.43
C TYR A 87 13.88 12.95 -10.31
N SER A 88 13.46 13.75 -9.33
CA SER A 88 14.31 14.17 -8.20
C SER A 88 14.18 13.27 -6.94
N GLY A 89 13.74 12.02 -7.10
CA GLY A 89 13.60 11.05 -6.02
C GLY A 89 12.15 10.73 -5.63
N THR A 90 11.96 10.10 -4.47
CA THR A 90 10.65 9.66 -3.96
C THR A 90 10.33 10.36 -2.64
N LYS A 91 9.05 10.62 -2.36
CA LYS A 91 8.60 11.23 -1.09
C LYS A 91 7.50 10.40 -0.44
N VAL A 92 7.43 10.41 0.90
CA VAL A 92 6.31 9.82 1.64
C VAL A 92 5.33 10.93 2.00
N LEU A 93 4.13 10.88 1.44
CA LEU A 93 3.16 11.98 1.46
C LEU A 93 1.73 11.44 1.62
N TRP A 94 0.85 12.29 2.15
CA TRP A 94 -0.58 12.06 2.13
C TRP A 94 -1.18 12.47 0.80
N LEU A 95 -1.73 11.51 0.06
CA LEU A 95 -2.55 11.72 -1.12
C LEU A 95 -4.03 11.68 -0.73
N GLU A 96 -4.85 12.54 -1.34
CA GLU A 96 -6.31 12.52 -1.16
C GLU A 96 -6.97 12.43 -2.55
N GLY A 97 -8.08 11.72 -2.66
CA GLY A 97 -8.76 11.56 -3.94
C GLY A 97 -9.70 10.37 -3.98
N GLU A 98 -10.08 9.98 -5.18
CA GLU A 98 -10.99 8.86 -5.42
C GLU A 98 -10.20 7.60 -5.77
N LEU A 99 -10.28 6.57 -4.92
CA LEU A 99 -9.73 5.25 -5.17
C LEU A 99 -10.63 4.49 -6.15
N THR A 100 -10.02 4.05 -7.25
CA THR A 100 -10.67 3.27 -8.31
C THR A 100 -9.71 2.20 -8.85
N LEU A 101 -10.06 1.55 -9.96
CA LEU A 101 -9.20 0.60 -10.66
C LEU A 101 -8.72 1.15 -12.00
N GLY A 102 -7.42 1.06 -12.24
CA GLY A 102 -6.80 1.25 -13.55
C GLY A 102 -6.56 -0.08 -14.25
N GLU A 103 -6.47 -0.05 -15.58
CA GLU A 103 -6.06 -1.18 -16.40
C GLU A 103 -4.95 -0.75 -17.36
N TRP A 104 -3.81 -1.44 -17.35
CA TRP A 104 -2.77 -1.30 -18.35
C TRP A 104 -2.86 -2.47 -19.34
N LYS A 105 -3.18 -2.16 -20.60
CA LYS A 105 -3.07 -3.10 -21.71
C LYS A 105 -2.36 -2.49 -22.91
N SER A 106 -1.75 -3.35 -23.73
CA SER A 106 -1.24 -2.96 -25.04
C SER A 106 -2.39 -2.48 -25.93
N SER A 107 -2.16 -1.38 -26.65
CA SER A 107 -3.15 -0.83 -27.58
C SER A 107 -3.60 -1.87 -28.61
N GLY A 108 -4.91 -2.01 -28.79
CA GLY A 108 -5.51 -2.99 -29.72
C GLY A 108 -5.52 -4.45 -29.24
N SER A 109 -5.00 -4.75 -28.04
CA SER A 109 -5.10 -6.11 -27.48
C SER A 109 -6.54 -6.44 -27.07
N LYS A 110 -6.94 -7.69 -27.32
CA LYS A 110 -8.20 -8.27 -26.83
C LYS A 110 -8.05 -8.99 -25.49
N GLU A 111 -6.83 -9.16 -25.01
CA GLU A 111 -6.55 -9.75 -23.70
C GLU A 111 -6.86 -8.77 -22.57
N ALA A 112 -7.21 -9.30 -21.40
CA ALA A 112 -7.39 -8.50 -20.20
C ALA A 112 -6.05 -7.84 -19.82
N GLY A 113 -6.09 -6.54 -19.52
CA GLY A 113 -4.90 -5.82 -19.07
C GLY A 113 -4.53 -6.13 -17.64
N TYR A 114 -3.34 -5.68 -17.24
CA TYR A 114 -2.93 -5.69 -15.85
C TYR A 114 -3.74 -4.65 -15.06
N GLN A 115 -4.47 -5.11 -14.05
CA GLN A 115 -5.29 -4.25 -13.21
C GLN A 115 -4.55 -3.82 -11.95
N PHE A 116 -4.76 -2.58 -11.52
CA PHE A 116 -4.13 -2.00 -10.35
C PHE A 116 -5.07 -1.00 -9.68
N TYR A 117 -4.84 -0.72 -8.40
CA TYR A 117 -5.53 0.37 -7.73
C TYR A 117 -5.00 1.71 -8.22
N GLN A 118 -5.89 2.65 -8.50
CA GLN A 118 -5.56 3.98 -8.97
C GLN A 118 -6.22 5.03 -8.08
N LEU A 119 -5.50 6.10 -7.76
CA LEU A 119 -6.07 7.30 -7.16
C LEU A 119 -6.26 8.37 -8.23
N ASN A 120 -7.47 8.93 -8.32
CA ASN A 120 -7.77 10.08 -9.14
C ASN A 120 -7.87 11.34 -8.26
N HIS A 121 -7.14 12.39 -8.60
CA HIS A 121 -7.22 13.69 -7.92
C HIS A 121 -7.02 14.83 -8.92
N ASN A 122 -8.00 15.73 -9.05
CA ASN A 122 -7.91 16.94 -9.89
C ASN A 122 -7.39 16.70 -11.34
N GLY A 123 -7.69 15.55 -11.93
CA GLY A 123 -7.25 15.18 -13.28
C GLY A 123 -5.91 14.44 -13.34
N GLU A 124 -5.16 14.42 -12.24
CA GLU A 124 -3.98 13.59 -12.06
C GLU A 124 -4.36 12.17 -11.64
N ARG A 125 -3.52 11.21 -12.01
CA ARG A 125 -3.70 9.79 -11.70
C ARG A 125 -2.45 9.25 -11.04
N THR A 126 -2.64 8.50 -9.96
CA THR A 126 -1.56 7.78 -9.29
C THR A 126 -1.86 6.28 -9.34
N ALA A 127 -0.98 5.50 -9.95
CA ALA A 127 -1.06 4.04 -9.95
C ALA A 127 -0.39 3.49 -8.68
N PHE A 128 -1.11 2.62 -7.95
CA PHE A 128 -0.58 1.97 -6.75
C PHE A 128 0.03 0.61 -7.06
N VAL A 129 1.27 0.43 -6.65
CA VAL A 129 1.95 -0.87 -6.57
C VAL A 129 1.66 -1.46 -5.20
N ALA A 130 0.44 -1.95 -5.02
CA ALA A 130 -0.07 -2.46 -3.74
C ALA A 130 0.15 -3.97 -3.60
N ASN A 131 0.57 -4.42 -2.41
CA ASN A 131 0.50 -5.85 -2.05
C ASN A 131 -0.94 -6.21 -1.64
N GLN A 132 -1.60 -7.07 -2.40
CA GLN A 132 -3.00 -7.44 -2.17
C GLN A 132 -3.25 -8.11 -0.81
N SER A 133 -2.23 -8.72 -0.18
CA SER A 133 -2.38 -9.33 1.15
C SER A 133 -2.60 -8.32 2.28
N TYR A 134 -2.38 -7.02 2.02
CA TYR A 134 -2.57 -5.93 2.98
C TYR A 134 -3.90 -5.19 2.80
N LEU A 135 -4.72 -5.60 1.81
CA LEU A 135 -6.08 -5.10 1.64
C LEU A 135 -6.99 -5.64 2.75
N ALA A 136 -7.96 -4.84 3.15
CA ALA A 136 -9.06 -5.35 3.95
C ALA A 136 -9.81 -6.47 3.20
N PRO A 137 -10.36 -7.49 3.89
CA PRO A 137 -10.94 -8.67 3.25
C PRO A 137 -12.01 -8.39 2.17
N GLY A 138 -12.77 -7.29 2.27
CA GLY A 138 -13.76 -6.91 1.26
C GLY A 138 -13.17 -6.35 -0.05
N PHE A 139 -11.90 -5.96 -0.05
CA PHE A 139 -11.23 -5.31 -1.17
C PHE A 139 -10.36 -6.27 -2.00
N SER A 140 -10.10 -7.50 -1.54
CA SER A 140 -9.36 -8.50 -2.32
C SER A 140 -10.17 -8.97 -3.53
N GLU A 141 -11.48 -9.11 -3.38
CA GLU A 141 -12.39 -9.67 -4.40
C GLU A 141 -12.72 -8.68 -5.52
N ILE A 142 -12.41 -7.39 -5.35
CA ILE A 142 -12.72 -6.33 -6.31
C ILE A 142 -12.10 -6.59 -7.69
N PHE A 143 -10.90 -7.16 -7.73
CA PHE A 143 -10.25 -7.54 -8.99
C PHE A 143 -10.97 -8.67 -9.73
N GLY A 144 -11.76 -9.49 -9.04
CA GLY A 144 -12.59 -10.54 -9.65
C GLY A 144 -13.90 -10.04 -10.27
N ALA A 145 -14.33 -8.82 -9.94
CA ALA A 145 -15.62 -8.29 -10.40
C ALA A 145 -15.66 -8.02 -11.91
N SER A 146 -16.86 -7.99 -12.50
CA SER A 146 -17.04 -7.63 -13.91
C SER A 146 -16.70 -6.15 -14.16
N SER A 147 -16.30 -5.80 -15.38
CA SER A 147 -15.94 -4.41 -15.73
C SER A 147 -17.07 -3.41 -15.45
N ALA A 148 -18.33 -3.83 -15.61
CA ALA A 148 -19.49 -3.00 -15.31
C ALA A 148 -19.62 -2.69 -13.80
N LEU A 149 -19.30 -3.64 -12.94
CA LEU A 149 -19.29 -3.43 -11.48
C LEU A 149 -18.10 -2.57 -11.06
N LYS A 150 -16.93 -2.82 -11.65
CA LYS A 150 -15.69 -2.06 -11.40
C LYS A 150 -15.84 -0.57 -11.73
N GLY A 151 -16.61 -0.23 -12.76
CA GLY A 151 -16.89 1.16 -13.14
C GLY A 151 -17.66 1.97 -12.09
N ASN A 152 -18.27 1.32 -11.10
CA ASN A 152 -18.96 1.99 -10.00
C ASN A 152 -18.07 2.19 -8.75
N ILE A 153 -16.79 1.81 -8.84
CA ILE A 153 -15.86 1.93 -7.72
C ILE A 153 -15.21 3.31 -7.78
N GLY A 154 -15.68 4.19 -6.91
CA GLY A 154 -15.08 5.48 -6.61
C GLY A 154 -15.22 5.74 -5.12
N ILE A 155 -14.14 5.51 -4.36
CA ILE A 155 -14.16 5.62 -2.91
C ILE A 155 -13.30 6.82 -2.49
N PRO A 156 -13.85 7.83 -1.79
CA PRO A 156 -13.06 8.95 -1.32
C PRO A 156 -12.11 8.49 -0.22
N VAL A 157 -10.81 8.67 -0.43
CA VAL A 157 -9.78 8.16 0.48
C VAL A 157 -8.71 9.20 0.79
N LYS A 158 -8.08 9.00 1.94
CA LYS A 158 -6.78 9.55 2.30
C LYS A 158 -5.75 8.41 2.35
N CYS A 159 -4.67 8.57 1.62
CA CYS A 159 -3.64 7.54 1.46
C CYS A 159 -2.27 8.08 1.87
N LEU A 160 -1.59 7.38 2.78
CA LEU A 160 -0.16 7.62 3.01
C LEU A 160 0.60 6.70 2.07
N ALA A 161 1.40 7.28 1.18
CA ALA A 161 2.14 6.50 0.20
C ALA A 161 3.54 7.07 -0.04
N ARG A 162 4.45 6.20 -0.47
CA ARG A 162 5.69 6.64 -1.11
C ARG A 162 5.40 6.92 -2.58
N VAL A 163 5.34 8.19 -2.94
CA VAL A 163 5.13 8.67 -4.31
C VAL A 163 6.48 8.73 -5.04
N MET A 164 6.50 8.18 -6.23
CA MET A 164 7.62 8.16 -7.18
C MET A 164 7.31 9.10 -8.35
N TRP A 165 8.30 9.36 -9.19
CA TRP A 165 8.14 10.16 -10.41
C TRP A 165 7.16 9.50 -11.40
N HIS A 166 6.61 10.30 -12.30
CA HIS A 166 5.87 9.82 -13.46
C HIS A 166 6.80 9.76 -14.68
N VAL A 167 6.55 8.82 -15.60
CA VAL A 167 7.15 8.89 -16.95
C VAL A 167 6.38 9.93 -17.75
N ASP A 168 7.08 10.82 -18.44
CA ASP A 168 6.46 11.95 -19.19
C ASP A 168 5.38 11.50 -20.17
N ASP A 169 5.55 10.33 -20.80
CA ASP A 169 4.58 9.75 -21.72
C ASP A 169 3.30 9.26 -21.03
N ALA A 170 3.40 8.81 -19.77
CA ALA A 170 2.28 8.24 -19.03
C ALA A 170 1.52 9.29 -18.22
N LYS A 171 2.19 10.36 -17.78
CA LYS A 171 1.66 11.42 -16.89
C LYS A 171 0.90 10.90 -15.66
N ASN A 172 1.22 9.69 -15.23
CA ASN A 172 0.65 9.04 -14.05
C ASN A 172 1.77 8.85 -13.03
N TYR A 173 1.57 9.34 -11.81
CA TYR A 173 2.46 9.02 -10.71
C TYR A 173 2.38 7.53 -10.39
N VAL A 174 3.46 6.99 -9.84
CA VAL A 174 3.50 5.63 -9.30
C VAL A 174 3.74 5.74 -7.81
N ALA A 175 3.00 4.99 -7.00
CA ALA A 175 3.16 5.03 -5.56
C ALA A 175 3.07 3.65 -4.91
N CYS A 176 3.81 3.47 -3.82
CA CYS A 176 3.66 2.34 -2.91
C CYS A 176 2.80 2.79 -1.72
N PRO A 177 1.55 2.32 -1.58
CA PRO A 177 0.70 2.70 -0.46
C PRO A 177 1.22 2.05 0.82
N TYR A 178 1.15 2.78 1.93
CA TYR A 178 1.36 2.28 3.28
C TYR A 178 0.05 2.17 4.05
N VAL A 179 -0.83 3.16 3.89
CA VAL A 179 -2.15 3.21 4.54
C VAL A 179 -3.14 3.80 3.55
N ILE A 180 -4.34 3.22 3.46
CA ILE A 180 -5.49 3.82 2.76
C ILE A 180 -6.70 3.77 3.69
N VAL A 181 -7.28 4.94 3.96
CA VAL A 181 -8.47 5.11 4.81
C VAL A 181 -9.56 5.85 4.03
N GLU A 182 -10.78 5.37 4.11
CA GLU A 182 -11.97 6.04 3.58
C GLU A 182 -12.29 7.33 4.37
N GLN A 183 -12.66 8.42 3.66
CA GLN A 183 -12.96 9.73 4.26
C GLN A 183 -14.46 10.02 4.45
N SER A 184 -15.36 9.10 4.11
CA SER A 184 -16.82 9.26 4.25
C SER A 184 -17.29 9.30 5.70
#